data_AF-A0A8S9PQG1-F1
#
_entry.id   AF-A0A8S9PQG1-F1
#
_cell.length_a   1.000
_cell.length_b   1.000
_cell.length_c   1.000
_cell.angle_alpha   90.00
_cell.angle_beta   90.00
_cell.angle_gamma   90.00
#
_symmetry.space_group_name_H-M   'P 1'
#
loop_
_entity.id
_entity.type
_entity.pdbx_description
1 polymer ?
#
loop_
_entity_poly.entity_id
_entity_poly.type
_entity_poly.pdbx_seq_one_letter_code
_entity_poly.pdbx_strand_id
1 'polypeptide(L)'
;MSINAVVDVKPFKTMWKIKGGKIHATVKKELVSRFSPFLIQGESLMLISFSVTHSCGFEPVKYTEVLDGTLNPDYLVDVIGQIVEISHIEHINVNGKEAEKVSLELRNSDDERLPMVLWGKFTSDVSEAMQVRDEHSTVLVLRFAKIKKKEV
;
A
#
# COMPACT_ATOMS: atom_id res chain seq x y z
N MET A 1 -8.21 -6.20 -33.26
CA MET A 1 -7.24 -6.16 -32.13
C MET A 1 -7.75 -7.11 -31.06
N SER A 2 -7.00 -8.17 -30.74
CA SER A 2 -7.48 -9.27 -29.86
C SER A 2 -7.35 -8.90 -28.39
N ILE A 3 -8.33 -9.31 -27.60
CA ILE A 3 -8.35 -9.18 -26.15
C ILE A 3 -7.49 -10.29 -25.55
N ASN A 4 -6.57 -9.95 -24.64
CA ASN A 4 -5.67 -10.89 -23.97
C ASN A 4 -6.09 -11.06 -22.50
N ALA A 5 -5.78 -12.21 -21.90
CA ALA A 5 -5.92 -12.35 -20.45
C ALA A 5 -4.78 -11.59 -19.75
N VAL A 6 -4.99 -11.21 -18.48
CA VAL A 6 -3.94 -10.59 -17.65
C VAL A 6 -2.68 -11.44 -17.58
N VAL A 7 -2.83 -12.77 -17.48
CA VAL A 7 -1.70 -13.72 -17.41
C VAL A 7 -0.84 -13.73 -18.68
N ASP A 8 -1.39 -13.29 -19.81
CA ASP A 8 -0.69 -13.28 -21.10
C ASP A 8 0.10 -11.99 -21.33
N VAL A 9 0.04 -11.03 -20.39
CA VAL A 9 0.76 -9.76 -20.50
C VAL A 9 2.25 -10.01 -20.30
N LYS A 10 3.03 -9.67 -21.32
CA LYS A 10 4.48 -9.86 -21.36
C LYS A 10 5.22 -8.51 -21.49
N PRO A 11 6.42 -8.38 -20.88
CA PRO A 11 7.19 -7.13 -20.85
C PRO A 11 7.62 -6.60 -22.22
N PHE A 12 7.71 -7.47 -23.23
CA PHE A 12 8.23 -7.13 -24.56
C PHE A 12 7.17 -6.63 -25.57
N LYS A 13 5.91 -6.43 -25.15
CA LYS A 13 4.86 -5.88 -26.01
C LYS A 13 4.32 -4.59 -25.40
N THR A 14 4.21 -3.56 -26.23
CA THR A 14 3.90 -2.18 -25.82
C THR A 14 2.42 -1.81 -25.92
N MET A 15 1.59 -2.68 -26.53
CA MET A 15 0.14 -2.48 -26.63
C MET A 15 -0.63 -3.71 -26.20
N TRP A 16 -1.59 -3.50 -25.29
CA TRP A 16 -2.45 -4.54 -24.73
C TRP A 16 -3.89 -4.05 -24.63
N LYS A 17 -4.83 -4.94 -24.97
CA LYS A 17 -6.23 -4.83 -24.57
C LYS A 17 -6.52 -6.03 -23.68
N ILE A 18 -6.84 -5.78 -22.42
CA ILE A 18 -6.97 -6.80 -21.38
C ILE A 18 -8.44 -6.90 -20.97
N LYS A 19 -8.95 -8.11 -20.74
CA LYS A 19 -10.30 -8.33 -20.19
C LYS A 19 -10.23 -9.35 -19.06
N GLY A 20 -10.69 -8.94 -17.87
CA GLY A 20 -10.69 -9.76 -16.66
C GLY A 20 -9.31 -9.88 -16.00
N GLY A 21 -9.28 -10.20 -14.70
CA GLY A 21 -8.07 -10.26 -13.87
C GLY A 21 -7.75 -8.94 -13.16
N LYS A 22 -6.81 -8.98 -12.20
CA LYS A 22 -6.31 -7.80 -11.48
C LYS A 22 -4.80 -7.68 -11.73
N ILE A 23 -4.33 -6.49 -12.07
CA ILE A 23 -2.91 -6.14 -12.18
C ILE A 23 -2.63 -5.02 -11.20
N HIS A 24 -1.50 -5.10 -10.49
CA HIS A 24 -0.98 -3.96 -9.74
C HIS A 24 -0.32 -2.98 -10.72
N ALA A 25 -0.68 -1.69 -10.63
CA ALA A 25 -0.08 -0.63 -11.42
C ALA A 25 0.40 0.48 -10.47
N THR A 26 1.59 1.01 -10.74
CA THR A 26 2.18 2.13 -10.00
C THR A 26 2.40 3.31 -10.93
N VAL A 27 2.06 4.52 -10.47
CA VAL A 27 2.42 5.78 -11.14
C VAL A 27 3.61 6.38 -10.40
N LYS A 28 4.70 6.67 -11.12
CA LYS A 28 5.87 7.34 -10.52
C LYS A 28 5.50 8.73 -9.98
N LYS A 29 6.16 9.17 -8.90
CA LYS A 29 5.82 10.39 -8.15
C LYS A 29 5.67 11.62 -9.05
N GLU A 30 6.58 11.80 -9.99
CA GLU A 30 6.62 12.91 -10.96
C GLU A 30 5.44 12.94 -11.94
N LEU A 31 4.73 11.81 -12.09
CA LEU A 31 3.55 11.67 -12.94
C LEU A 31 2.23 11.67 -12.15
N VAL A 32 2.27 11.60 -10.81
CA VAL A 32 1.06 11.47 -9.97
C VAL A 32 0.11 12.65 -10.17
N SER A 33 0.61 13.89 -10.15
CA SER A 33 -0.23 15.07 -10.34
C SER A 33 -0.97 15.06 -11.68
N ARG A 34 -0.36 14.47 -12.71
CA ARG A 34 -0.93 14.33 -14.05
C ARG A 34 -2.00 13.24 -14.11
N PHE A 35 -1.78 12.08 -13.50
CA PHE A 35 -2.69 10.92 -13.65
C PHE A 35 -3.73 10.78 -12.55
N SER A 36 -3.50 11.34 -11.36
CA SER A 36 -4.42 11.24 -10.22
C SER A 36 -5.85 11.70 -10.52
N PRO A 37 -6.11 12.76 -11.31
CA PRO A 37 -7.48 13.17 -11.64
C PRO A 37 -8.24 12.15 -12.51
N PHE A 38 -7.52 11.27 -13.22
CA PHE A 38 -8.13 10.29 -14.12
C PHE A 38 -8.30 8.91 -13.47
N LEU A 39 -7.42 8.55 -12.53
CA LEU A 39 -7.40 7.26 -11.83
C LEU A 39 -8.46 7.20 -10.70
N ILE A 40 -9.73 7.26 -11.09
CA ILE A 40 -10.87 7.25 -10.17
C ILE A 40 -11.40 5.83 -10.01
N GLN A 41 -11.70 5.42 -8.78
CA GLN A 41 -12.28 4.11 -8.51
C GLN A 41 -13.66 3.97 -9.18
N GLY A 42 -13.89 2.85 -9.86
CA GLY A 42 -15.15 2.56 -10.57
C GLY A 42 -15.15 2.99 -12.03
N GLU A 43 -14.22 3.86 -12.43
CA GLU A 43 -14.08 4.33 -13.80
C GLU A 43 -13.24 3.38 -14.66
N SER A 44 -13.55 3.31 -15.95
CA SER A 44 -12.80 2.51 -16.93
C SER A 44 -11.88 3.40 -17.75
N LEU A 45 -10.58 3.10 -17.73
CA LEU A 45 -9.56 3.86 -18.47
C LEU A 45 -8.82 2.98 -19.47
N MET A 46 -8.45 3.58 -20.61
CA MET A 46 -7.49 2.98 -21.54
C MET A 46 -6.08 3.46 -21.19
N LEU A 47 -5.25 2.57 -20.66
CA LEU A 47 -3.84 2.84 -20.39
C LEU A 47 -2.99 2.35 -21.58
N ILE A 48 -2.21 3.26 -22.15
CA ILE A 48 -1.26 2.98 -23.23
C ILE A 48 0.14 3.43 -22.82
N SER A 49 1.18 2.84 -23.43
CA SER A 49 2.59 3.22 -23.21
C SER A 49 3.04 3.06 -21.76
N PHE A 50 2.88 1.85 -21.22
CA PHE A 50 3.38 1.46 -19.90
C PHE A 50 4.45 0.38 -20.01
N SER A 51 5.25 0.22 -18.96
CA SER A 51 6.17 -0.89 -18.77
C SER A 51 5.54 -1.96 -17.91
N VAL A 52 5.80 -3.24 -18.22
CA VAL A 52 5.40 -4.37 -17.39
C VAL A 52 6.66 -4.94 -16.75
N THR A 53 6.61 -5.15 -15.45
CA THR A 53 7.66 -5.83 -14.69
C THR A 53 7.10 -7.13 -14.12
N HIS A 54 7.96 -8.04 -13.69
CA HIS A 54 7.51 -9.22 -12.95
C HIS A 54 6.75 -8.76 -11.70
N SER A 55 5.56 -9.34 -11.49
CA SER A 55 4.84 -9.14 -10.24
C SER A 55 5.55 -9.94 -9.16
N CYS A 56 6.13 -9.23 -8.20
CA CYS A 56 6.55 -9.83 -6.95
C CYS A 56 5.31 -10.28 -6.17
N GLY A 57 5.40 -11.44 -5.53
CA GLY A 57 4.36 -11.96 -4.65
C GLY A 57 4.20 -11.06 -3.41
N PHE A 58 3.43 -11.51 -2.43
CA PHE A 58 3.54 -10.91 -1.10
C PHE A 58 4.95 -11.23 -0.56
N GLU A 59 5.81 -10.21 -0.50
CA GLU A 59 7.23 -10.36 -0.16
C GLU A 59 7.54 -9.43 1.02
N PRO A 60 7.16 -9.82 2.25
CA PRO A 60 7.32 -8.97 3.41
C PRO A 60 8.80 -8.74 3.72
N VAL A 61 9.17 -7.48 3.93
CA VAL A 61 10.53 -7.10 4.34
C VAL A 61 10.73 -7.32 5.85
N LYS A 62 11.98 -7.45 6.28
CA LYS A 62 12.30 -7.49 7.71
C LYS A 62 12.09 -6.12 8.34
N TYR A 63 11.64 -6.09 9.59
CA TYR A 63 11.40 -4.82 10.29
C TYR A 63 12.71 -4.07 10.53
N THR A 64 13.77 -4.80 10.87
CA THR A 64 15.13 -4.26 11.01
C THR A 64 15.59 -3.48 9.79
N GLU A 65 15.38 -4.01 8.58
CA GLU A 65 15.78 -3.35 7.32
C GLU A 65 14.98 -2.05 7.05
N VAL A 66 13.74 -1.97 7.55
CA VAL A 66 12.93 -0.74 7.50
C VAL A 66 13.45 0.28 8.52
N LEU A 67 13.73 -0.17 9.73
CA LEU A 67 14.09 0.68 10.87
C LEU A 67 15.53 1.22 10.79
N ASP A 68 16.47 0.42 10.31
CA ASP A 68 17.87 0.82 10.12
C ASP A 68 18.09 1.68 8.87
N GLY A 69 17.08 1.76 7.99
CA GLY A 69 17.10 2.57 6.79
C GLY A 69 17.94 1.99 5.65
N THR A 70 18.26 0.70 5.69
CA THR A 70 18.95 -0.02 4.60
C THR A 70 18.10 -0.11 3.34
N LEU A 71 16.78 -0.17 3.47
CA LEU A 71 15.87 -0.18 2.32
C LEU A 71 15.80 1.20 1.64
N ASN A 72 15.78 1.19 0.31
CA ASN A 72 15.61 2.41 -0.47
C ASN A 72 14.16 2.92 -0.33
N PRO A 73 13.94 4.12 0.25
CA PRO A 73 12.62 4.63 0.53
C PRO A 73 11.81 4.98 -0.73
N ASP A 74 12.41 5.04 -1.92
CA ASP A 74 11.69 5.24 -3.18
C ASP A 74 10.86 4.02 -3.59
N TYR A 75 11.19 2.85 -3.06
CA TYR A 75 10.41 1.62 -3.26
C TYR A 75 9.35 1.45 -2.18
N LEU A 76 8.27 0.78 -2.55
CA LEU A 76 7.21 0.37 -1.64
C LEU A 76 7.50 -1.05 -1.16
N VAL A 77 7.12 -1.35 0.08
CA VAL A 77 7.40 -2.64 0.72
C VAL A 77 6.14 -3.31 1.22
N ASP A 78 6.18 -4.63 1.31
CA ASP A 78 5.13 -5.41 1.94
C ASP A 78 5.52 -5.65 3.42
N VAL A 79 4.55 -5.65 4.33
CA VAL A 79 4.76 -5.95 5.76
C VAL A 79 3.60 -6.77 6.31
N ILE A 80 3.90 -7.61 7.30
CA ILE A 80 2.90 -8.38 8.05
C ILE A 80 3.25 -8.32 9.53
N GLY A 81 2.25 -8.20 10.39
CA GLY A 81 2.44 -8.28 11.82
C GLY A 81 1.15 -8.25 12.61
N GLN A 82 1.22 -8.68 13.86
CA GLN A 82 0.16 -8.51 14.82
C GLN A 82 0.07 -7.03 15.23
N ILE A 83 -1.13 -6.47 15.26
CA ILE A 83 -1.36 -5.15 15.86
C ILE A 83 -1.28 -5.31 17.38
N VAL A 84 -0.36 -4.58 18.00
CA VAL A 84 -0.08 -4.64 19.45
C VAL A 84 -0.35 -3.33 20.15
N GLU A 85 -0.35 -2.22 19.41
CA GLU A 85 -0.76 -0.90 19.89
C GLU A 85 -1.50 -0.16 18.78
N ILE A 86 -2.52 0.61 19.15
CA ILE A 86 -3.26 1.51 18.25
C ILE A 86 -3.62 2.78 19.01
N SER A 87 -3.41 3.94 18.38
CA SER A 87 -3.81 5.23 18.93
C SER A 87 -5.30 5.50 18.70
N HIS A 88 -5.81 6.58 19.30
CA HIS A 88 -7.06 7.17 18.83
C HIS A 88 -6.90 7.71 17.39
N ILE A 89 -8.02 7.81 16.67
CA ILE A 89 -8.06 8.44 15.35
C ILE A 89 -7.83 9.95 15.53
N GLU A 90 -6.85 10.49 14.82
CA GLU A 90 -6.52 11.90 14.76
C GLU A 90 -7.17 12.52 13.51
N HIS A 91 -7.89 13.62 13.66
CA HIS A 91 -8.36 14.45 12.55
C HIS A 91 -7.34 15.57 12.32
N ILE A 92 -6.73 15.61 11.13
CA ILE A 92 -5.70 16.59 10.80
C ILE A 92 -6.00 17.29 9.47
N ASN A 93 -5.48 18.50 9.29
CA ASN A 93 -5.57 19.23 8.04
C ASN A 93 -4.26 19.09 7.24
N VAL A 94 -4.32 18.49 6.06
CA VAL A 94 -3.19 18.34 5.13
C VAL A 94 -3.48 19.13 3.86
N ASN A 95 -2.72 20.21 3.64
CA ASN A 95 -2.84 21.08 2.46
C ASN A 95 -4.27 21.61 2.24
N GLY A 96 -4.97 21.99 3.31
CA GLY A 96 -6.34 22.51 3.26
C GLY A 96 -7.42 21.45 3.18
N LYS A 97 -7.07 20.15 3.21
CA LYS A 97 -8.01 19.04 3.22
C LYS A 97 -7.97 18.33 4.57
N GLU A 98 -9.14 18.11 5.15
CA GLU A 98 -9.25 17.24 6.33
C GLU A 98 -8.90 15.80 5.95
N ALA A 99 -8.11 15.17 6.79
CA ALA A 99 -7.66 13.80 6.67
C ALA A 99 -7.66 13.15 8.05
N GLU A 100 -8.04 11.88 8.09
CA GLU A 100 -7.91 11.06 9.30
C GLU A 100 -6.62 10.27 9.27
N LYS A 101 -6.04 10.11 10.45
CA LYS A 101 -4.80 9.37 10.69
C LYS A 101 -4.94 8.50 11.93
N VAL A 102 -4.36 7.31 11.92
CA VAL A 102 -4.16 6.50 13.13
C VAL A 102 -2.74 5.96 13.15
N SER A 103 -2.11 6.00 14.32
CA SER A 103 -0.79 5.42 14.55
C SER A 103 -0.96 4.03 15.17
N LEU A 104 -0.13 3.08 14.75
CA LEU A 104 -0.17 1.72 15.28
C LEU A 104 1.22 1.11 15.33
N GLU A 105 1.39 0.11 16.18
CA GLU A 105 2.60 -0.70 16.27
C GLU A 105 2.30 -2.14 15.83
N LEU A 106 3.09 -2.63 14.88
CA LEU A 106 3.08 -4.04 14.48
C LEU A 106 4.16 -4.80 15.23
N ARG A 107 3.85 -6.05 15.59
CA ARG A 107 4.79 -7.03 16.11
C ARG A 107 4.94 -8.20 15.15
N ASN A 108 6.17 -8.62 14.86
CA ASN A 108 6.46 -9.85 14.11
C ASN A 108 6.71 -11.06 15.03
N SER A 109 7.06 -12.21 14.45
CA SER A 109 7.34 -13.45 15.20
C SER A 109 8.56 -13.38 16.10
N ASP A 110 9.47 -12.44 15.85
CA ASP A 110 10.70 -12.23 16.60
C ASP A 110 10.52 -11.15 17.70
N ASP A 111 9.27 -10.76 17.97
CA ASP A 111 8.87 -9.67 18.90
C ASP A 111 9.44 -8.29 18.52
N GLU A 112 9.97 -8.14 17.30
CA GLU A 112 10.38 -6.84 16.76
C GLU A 112 9.15 -5.96 16.50
N ARG A 113 9.32 -4.65 16.73
CA ARG A 113 8.25 -3.67 16.64
C ARG A 113 8.45 -2.71 15.48
N LEU A 114 7.40 -2.52 14.68
CA LEU A 114 7.39 -1.60 13.56
C LEU A 114 6.27 -0.57 13.74
N PRO A 115 6.61 0.71 14.01
CA PRO A 115 5.63 1.78 14.05
C PRO A 115 5.13 2.11 12.64
N MET A 116 3.84 2.35 12.51
CA MET A 116 3.18 2.62 11.24
C MET A 116 2.06 3.64 11.41
N VAL A 117 1.71 4.30 10.30
CA VAL A 117 0.59 5.24 10.24
C VAL A 117 -0.34 4.86 9.08
N LEU A 118 -1.63 4.72 9.37
CA LEU A 118 -2.69 4.54 8.37
C LEU A 118 -3.51 5.82 8.22
N TRP A 119 -4.11 6.00 7.04
CA TRP A 119 -4.79 7.24 6.65
C TRP A 119 -6.13 6.97 5.97
N GLY A 120 -7.04 7.94 6.08
CA GLY A 120 -8.35 7.88 5.42
C GLY A 120 -9.12 6.63 5.82
N LYS A 121 -9.84 5.99 4.89
CA LYS A 121 -10.70 4.83 5.19
C LYS A 121 -10.03 3.71 6.00
N PHE A 122 -8.72 3.53 5.86
CA PHE A 122 -8.00 2.50 6.61
C PHE A 122 -7.97 2.74 8.13
N THR A 123 -8.15 3.98 8.59
CA THR A 123 -8.25 4.30 10.03
C THR A 123 -9.50 3.65 10.64
N SER A 124 -10.64 3.80 9.96
CA SER A 124 -11.93 3.26 10.39
C SER A 124 -11.93 1.73 10.35
N ASP A 125 -11.46 1.15 9.24
CA ASP A 125 -11.44 -0.31 9.04
C ASP A 125 -10.64 -1.02 10.15
N VAL A 126 -9.48 -0.47 10.54
CA VAL A 126 -8.64 -1.07 11.60
C VAL A 126 -9.23 -0.82 12.99
N SER A 127 -9.79 0.36 13.25
CA SER A 127 -10.44 0.67 14.54
C SER A 127 -11.61 -0.26 14.82
N GLU A 128 -12.45 -0.52 13.82
CA GLU A 128 -13.57 -1.46 13.92
C GLU A 128 -13.07 -2.89 14.17
N ALA A 129 -12.07 -3.34 13.41
CA ALA A 129 -11.49 -4.68 13.57
C ALA A 129 -10.93 -4.92 14.99
N MET A 130 -10.38 -3.89 15.62
CA MET A 130 -9.85 -3.96 16.99
C MET A 130 -10.93 -3.92 18.07
N GLN A 131 -12.02 -3.18 17.86
CA GLN A 131 -13.11 -3.08 18.85
C GLN A 131 -13.96 -4.35 18.95
N VAL A 132 -14.03 -5.14 17.89
CA VAL A 132 -14.92 -6.31 17.82
C VAL A 132 -14.38 -7.51 18.60
N ARG A 133 -13.14 -7.49 19.11
CA ARG A 133 -12.48 -8.69 19.64
C ARG A 133 -11.51 -8.43 20.81
N ASP A 134 -12.01 -8.49 22.04
CA ASP A 134 -11.19 -8.32 23.25
C ASP A 134 -10.19 -9.49 23.50
N GLU A 135 -10.38 -10.65 22.86
CA GLU A 135 -9.58 -11.86 23.12
C GLU A 135 -8.77 -12.38 21.90
N HIS A 136 -8.87 -11.75 20.72
CA HIS A 136 -8.18 -12.23 19.51
C HIS A 136 -7.09 -11.29 19.03
N SER A 137 -5.94 -11.87 18.70
CA SER A 137 -4.85 -11.17 18.04
C SER A 137 -5.24 -10.80 16.60
N THR A 138 -5.28 -9.51 16.28
CA THR A 138 -5.50 -9.02 14.92
C THR A 138 -4.16 -8.94 14.18
N VAL A 139 -4.05 -9.66 13.05
CA VAL A 139 -2.89 -9.57 12.16
C VAL A 139 -3.22 -8.66 10.98
N LEU A 140 -2.35 -7.70 10.71
CA LEU A 140 -2.40 -6.85 9.54
C LEU A 140 -1.44 -7.36 8.47
N VAL A 141 -1.94 -7.53 7.25
CA VAL A 141 -1.14 -7.80 6.05
C VAL A 141 -1.24 -6.58 5.16
N LEU A 142 -0.14 -5.84 5.01
CA LEU A 142 -0.09 -4.62 4.23
C LEU A 142 0.82 -4.80 3.02
N ARG A 143 0.32 -4.39 1.85
CA ARG A 143 1.11 -4.36 0.62
C ARG A 143 1.36 -2.93 0.19
N PHE A 144 2.54 -2.71 -0.40
CA PHE A 144 2.94 -1.42 -0.97
C PHE A 144 2.98 -0.26 0.04
N ALA A 145 3.40 -0.55 1.27
CA ALA A 145 3.65 0.46 2.30
C ALA A 145 4.77 1.40 1.87
N LYS A 146 4.59 2.71 2.12
CA LYS A 146 5.61 3.72 1.88
C LYS A 146 6.50 3.85 3.12
N ILE A 147 7.81 3.66 2.95
CA ILE A 147 8.78 3.98 4.00
C ILE A 147 8.91 5.51 4.09
N LYS A 148 8.72 6.05 5.30
CA LYS A 148 9.05 7.45 5.63
C LYS A 148 10.11 7.46 6.71
N LYS A 149 11.21 8.18 6.46
CA LYS A 149 12.18 8.48 7.51
C LYS A 149 11.52 9.43 8.51
N LYS A 150 11.69 9.16 9.80
CA LYS A 150 11.29 10.09 10.85
C LYS A 150 12.22 11.30 10.73
N GLU A 151 11.65 12.48 10.46
CA GLU A 151 12.41 13.72 10.58
C GLU A 151 12.70 13.90 12.08
N VAL A 152 14.00 13.97 12.43
CA VAL A 152 14.49 14.27 13.79
C VAL A 152 14.68 15.76 13.91
#